data_AF-A0A2V6A6U9-F1
#
_entry.id   AF-A0A2V6A6U9-F1
#
_cell.length_a   1.000
_cell.length_b   1.000
_cell.length_c   1.000
_cell.angle_alpha   90.00
_cell.angle_beta   90.00
_cell.angle_gamma   90.00
#
_symmetry.space_group_name_H-M   'P 1'
#
loop_
_entity.id
_entity.type
_entity.pdbx_description
1 polymer ?
#
loop_
_entity_poly.entity_id
_entity_poly.type
_entity_poly.pdbx_seq_one_letter_code
_entity_poly.pdbx_strand_id
1 'polypeptide(L)'
;MYKIPEELRDLPEADRLRRAQAAFTAAAKEGRNLTFENEKRVRLVGERLRNAQNELGKAQKAFDLATGEPKPVGLTPAVVEEIGKHFPAAQHDFIKQILDQECGRPIPFCREATAQELEYIRLCVLRLSKGNLSELRKYVELANIDQRDVFLAAGPLMKK
;
A
#
# COMPACT_ATOMS: atom_id res chain seq x y z
N MET A 1 -6.77 4.41 12.39
CA MET A 1 -6.18 3.71 13.55
C MET A 1 -6.16 2.23 13.17
N TYR A 2 -5.02 1.54 13.18
CA TYR A 2 -4.98 0.10 12.89
C TYR A 2 -5.82 -0.66 13.91
N LYS A 3 -6.71 -1.54 13.41
CA LYS A 3 -7.51 -2.43 14.23
C LYS A 3 -6.75 -3.74 14.35
N ILE A 4 -6.22 -4.03 15.53
CA ILE A 4 -5.58 -5.31 15.82
C ILE A 4 -6.68 -6.25 16.32
N PRO A 5 -6.96 -7.36 15.61
CA PRO A 5 -7.91 -8.38 16.06
C PRO A 5 -7.57 -8.88 17.46
N GLU A 6 -8.59 -9.26 18.23
CA GLU A 6 -8.42 -9.61 19.64
C GLU A 6 -7.50 -10.82 19.81
N GLU A 7 -7.63 -11.78 18.92
CA GLU A 7 -6.84 -13.01 18.80
C GLU A 7 -5.36 -12.77 18.45
N LEU A 8 -4.98 -11.57 17.98
CA LEU A 8 -3.60 -11.24 17.61
C LEU A 8 -2.91 -10.27 18.60
N ARG A 9 -3.60 -9.85 19.67
CA ARG A 9 -3.10 -8.78 20.58
C ARG A 9 -1.85 -9.15 21.37
N ASP A 10 -1.67 -10.44 21.64
CA ASP A 10 -0.56 -10.97 22.44
C ASP A 10 0.72 -11.18 21.63
N LEU A 11 0.66 -10.99 20.30
CA LEU A 11 1.85 -11.05 19.46
C LEU A 11 2.82 -9.91 19.80
N PRO A 12 4.14 -10.18 19.87
CA PRO A 12 5.16 -9.13 20.02
C PRO A 12 5.03 -8.02 18.97
N GLU A 13 4.70 -8.38 17.73
CA GLU A 13 4.50 -7.47 16.60
C GLU A 13 3.26 -6.59 16.82
N ALA A 14 2.20 -7.12 17.43
CA ALA A 14 1.00 -6.36 17.75
C ALA A 14 1.28 -5.30 18.83
N ASP A 15 2.04 -5.64 19.86
CA ASP A 15 2.46 -4.68 20.88
C ASP A 15 3.39 -3.60 20.30
N ARG A 16 4.34 -3.98 19.43
CA ARG A 16 5.18 -3.02 18.71
C ARG A 16 4.34 -2.06 17.85
N LEU A 17 3.35 -2.58 17.13
CA LEU A 17 2.45 -1.77 16.31
C LEU A 17 1.65 -0.78 17.15
N ARG A 18 1.09 -1.21 18.29
CA ARG A 18 0.39 -0.32 19.24
C ARG A 18 1.29 0.80 19.74
N ARG A 19 2.51 0.47 20.16
CA ARG A 19 3.49 1.46 20.66
C ARG A 19 3.88 2.47 19.58
N ALA A 20 4.18 2.01 18.37
CA ALA A 20 4.51 2.90 17.24
C ALA A 20 3.34 3.82 16.88
N GLN A 21 2.12 3.29 16.93
CA GLN A 21 0.91 4.05 16.65
C GLN A 21 0.61 5.10 17.72
N ALA A 22 0.81 4.78 19.00
CA ALA A 22 0.71 5.73 20.10
C ALA A 22 1.74 6.87 19.94
N ALA A 23 2.98 6.53 19.59
CA ALA A 23 4.05 7.52 19.35
C ALA A 23 3.71 8.46 18.18
N PHE A 24 3.23 7.91 17.05
CA PHE A 24 2.77 8.72 15.91
C PHE A 24 1.62 9.63 16.28
N THR A 25 0.61 9.12 17.00
CA THR A 25 -0.55 9.91 17.43
C THR A 25 -0.14 11.06 18.35
N ALA A 26 0.80 10.81 19.27
CA ALA A 26 1.34 11.83 20.16
C ALA A 26 2.10 12.92 19.39
N ALA A 27 3.00 12.52 18.47
CA ALA A 27 3.76 13.46 17.64
C ALA A 27 2.85 14.30 16.72
N ALA A 28 1.81 13.69 16.14
CA ALA A 28 0.83 14.39 15.32
C ALA A 28 0.00 15.39 16.15
N LYS A 29 -0.37 15.04 17.39
CA LYS A 29 -1.06 15.94 18.32
C LYS A 29 -0.17 17.12 18.72
N GLU A 30 1.12 16.86 19.00
CA GLU A 30 2.09 17.91 19.29
C GLU A 30 2.24 18.86 18.10
N GLY A 31 2.34 18.33 16.88
CA GLY A 31 2.45 19.11 15.65
C GLY A 31 1.26 20.05 15.40
N ARG A 32 0.03 19.57 15.64
CA ARG A 32 -1.19 20.40 15.49
C ARG A 32 -1.26 21.59 16.45
N ASN A 33 -0.58 21.50 17.59
CA ASN A 33 -0.60 22.54 18.62
C ASN A 33 0.56 23.53 18.47
N LEU A 34 1.37 23.42 17.41
CA LEU A 34 2.47 24.34 17.17
C LEU A 34 2.01 25.62 16.49
N THR A 35 2.52 26.74 16.98
CA THR A 35 2.54 28.01 16.27
C THR A 35 3.87 28.16 15.53
N PHE A 36 3.85 28.83 14.37
CA PHE A 36 5.03 29.03 13.52
C PHE A 36 6.09 29.95 14.13
N GLU A 37 5.80 30.59 15.27
CA GLU A 37 6.68 31.55 15.95
C GLU A 37 7.95 30.93 16.53
N ASN A 38 8.09 29.60 16.54
CA ASN A 38 9.26 28.90 17.05
C ASN A 38 9.80 27.86 16.06
N GLU A 39 10.51 28.33 15.03
CA GLU A 39 11.06 27.50 13.94
C GLU A 39 11.85 26.28 14.42
N LYS A 40 12.67 26.43 15.47
CA LYS A 40 13.44 25.31 16.06
C LYS A 40 12.51 24.22 16.59
N ARG A 41 11.42 24.61 17.24
CA ARG A 41 10.40 23.70 17.77
C ARG A 41 9.61 23.05 16.64
N VAL A 42 9.24 23.81 15.60
CA VAL A 42 8.57 23.29 14.40
C VAL A 42 9.43 22.22 13.73
N ARG A 43 10.73 22.49 13.54
CA ARG A 43 11.67 21.52 12.96
C ARG A 43 11.77 20.24 13.80
N LEU A 44 11.96 20.37 15.12
CA LEU A 44 12.09 19.22 16.01
C LEU A 44 10.85 18.33 15.99
N VAL A 45 9.65 18.92 16.06
CA VAL A 45 8.39 18.15 16.03
C VAL A 45 8.18 17.53 14.65
N GLY A 46 8.55 18.22 13.57
CA GLY A 46 8.54 17.66 12.22
C GLY A 46 9.45 16.43 12.08
N GLU A 47 10.66 16.48 12.64
CA GLU A 47 11.59 15.33 12.68
C GLU A 47 11.02 14.16 13.50
N ARG A 48 10.44 14.44 14.68
CA ARG A 48 9.76 13.42 15.50
C ARG A 48 8.60 12.77 14.76
N LEU A 49 7.78 13.57 14.07
CA LEU A 49 6.63 13.07 13.31
C LEU A 49 7.09 12.14 12.19
N ARG A 50 8.11 12.54 11.42
CA ARG A 50 8.69 11.69 10.36
C ARG A 50 9.24 10.38 10.92
N ASN A 51 9.99 10.44 12.02
CA ASN A 51 10.54 9.24 12.65
C ASN A 51 9.45 8.31 13.16
N ALA A 52 8.42 8.86 13.81
CA ALA A 52 7.28 8.09 14.30
C ALA A 52 6.47 7.47 13.15
N GLN A 53 6.31 8.18 12.03
CA GLN A 53 5.68 7.64 10.83
C GLN A 53 6.48 6.48 10.23
N ASN A 54 7.81 6.61 10.14
CA ASN A 54 8.68 5.56 9.64
C ASN A 54 8.63 4.30 10.52
N GLU A 55 8.67 4.47 11.84
CA GLU A 55 8.55 3.34 12.77
C GLU A 55 7.17 2.70 12.76
N LEU A 56 6.10 3.48 12.61
CA LEU A 56 4.75 2.95 12.41
C LEU A 56 4.67 2.11 11.14
N GLY A 57 5.25 2.58 10.03
CA GLY A 57 5.32 1.80 8.79
C GLY A 57 6.09 0.48 8.93
N LYS A 58 7.23 0.49 9.62
CA LYS A 58 8.01 -0.73 9.90
C LYS A 58 7.25 -1.71 10.79
N ALA A 59 6.61 -1.21 11.86
CA ALA A 59 5.82 -2.03 12.76
C ALA A 59 4.62 -2.66 12.04
N GLN A 60 3.97 -1.91 11.15
CA GLN A 60 2.89 -2.43 10.34
C GLN A 60 3.36 -3.57 9.43
N LYS A 61 4.46 -3.37 8.71
CA LYS A 61 5.03 -4.42 7.84
C LYS A 61 5.40 -5.69 8.61
N ALA A 62 5.95 -5.55 9.81
CA ALA A 62 6.29 -6.69 10.67
C ALA A 62 5.04 -7.44 11.13
N PHE A 63 3.99 -6.71 11.55
CA PHE A 63 2.71 -7.30 11.94
C PHE A 63 2.02 -8.01 10.76
N ASP A 64 2.01 -7.38 9.60
CA ASP A 64 1.49 -7.93 8.35
C ASP A 64 2.19 -9.25 7.99
N LEU A 65 3.53 -9.27 8.03
CA LEU A 65 4.32 -10.47 7.80
C LEU A 65 4.01 -11.59 8.82
N ALA A 66 3.87 -11.26 10.10
CA ALA A 66 3.59 -12.25 11.15
C ALA A 66 2.18 -12.85 11.06
N THR A 67 1.24 -12.14 10.45
CA THR A 67 -0.19 -12.49 10.43
C THR A 67 -0.67 -12.97 9.06
N GLY A 68 0.16 -12.85 8.03
CA GLY A 68 -0.23 -13.13 6.65
C GLY A 68 -1.21 -12.10 6.08
N GLU A 69 -1.22 -10.89 6.63
CA GLU A 69 -2.06 -9.78 6.18
C GLU A 69 -1.25 -8.79 5.30
N PRO A 70 -1.91 -7.97 4.46
CA PRO A 70 -3.32 -8.08 4.14
C PRO A 70 -3.59 -9.29 3.24
N LYS A 71 -4.66 -10.04 3.55
CA LYS A 71 -5.03 -11.22 2.77
C LYS A 71 -5.34 -10.85 1.30
N PRO A 72 -4.90 -11.68 0.34
CA PRO A 72 -5.29 -11.52 -1.06
C PRO A 72 -6.82 -11.56 -1.22
N VAL A 73 -7.35 -10.80 -2.17
CA VAL A 73 -8.80 -10.70 -2.42
C VAL A 73 -9.23 -11.30 -3.75
N GLY A 74 -8.28 -11.86 -4.50
CA GLY A 74 -8.50 -12.31 -5.85
C GLY A 74 -8.47 -11.17 -6.86
N LEU A 75 -8.56 -11.58 -8.13
CA LEU A 75 -8.60 -10.70 -9.28
C LEU A 75 -9.97 -10.78 -9.95
N THR A 76 -10.43 -9.67 -10.50
CA THR A 76 -11.65 -9.66 -11.29
C THR A 76 -11.44 -10.36 -12.64
N PRO A 77 -12.50 -10.85 -13.30
CA PRO A 77 -12.40 -11.42 -14.64
C PRO A 77 -11.74 -10.49 -15.66
N ALA A 78 -12.01 -9.18 -15.58
CA ALA A 78 -11.40 -8.19 -16.47
C ALA A 78 -9.88 -8.11 -16.32
N VAL A 79 -9.37 -8.16 -15.08
CA VAL A 79 -7.92 -8.20 -14.83
C VAL A 79 -7.31 -9.48 -15.38
N VAL A 80 -7.95 -10.63 -15.17
CA VAL A 80 -7.46 -11.93 -15.67
C VAL A 80 -7.41 -11.96 -17.20
N GLU A 81 -8.45 -11.45 -17.86
CA GLU A 81 -8.50 -11.32 -19.32
C GLU A 81 -7.35 -10.44 -19.84
N GLU A 82 -7.10 -9.31 -19.17
CA GLU A 82 -6.06 -8.37 -19.56
C GLU A 82 -4.64 -8.94 -19.40
N ILE A 83 -4.39 -9.75 -18.35
CA ILE A 83 -3.15 -10.53 -18.23
C ILE A 83 -2.96 -11.42 -19.47
N GLY A 84 -4.04 -12.10 -19.88
CA GLY A 84 -4.04 -13.00 -21.04
C GLY A 84 -3.68 -12.34 -22.36
N LYS A 85 -4.00 -11.05 -22.52
CA LYS A 85 -3.69 -10.27 -23.73
C LYS A 85 -2.24 -9.82 -23.81
N HIS A 86 -1.63 -9.46 -22.68
CA HIS A 86 -0.32 -8.80 -22.67
C HIS A 86 0.84 -9.72 -22.33
N PHE A 87 0.61 -10.82 -21.62
CA PHE A 87 1.67 -11.69 -21.11
C PHE A 87 1.59 -13.11 -21.70
N PRO A 88 2.73 -13.80 -21.87
CA PRO A 88 2.73 -15.21 -22.29
C PRO A 88 2.14 -16.10 -21.20
N ALA A 89 1.47 -17.19 -21.61
CA ALA A 89 0.77 -18.12 -20.71
C ALA A 89 1.63 -18.63 -19.54
N ALA A 90 2.92 -18.89 -19.80
CA ALA A 90 3.87 -19.33 -18.78
C ALA A 90 4.08 -18.34 -17.62
N GLN A 91 3.75 -17.06 -17.81
CA GLN A 91 3.88 -16.02 -16.79
C GLN A 91 2.57 -15.72 -16.06
N HIS A 92 1.41 -16.19 -16.54
CA HIS A 92 0.11 -15.73 -16.06
C HIS A 92 -0.06 -15.90 -14.56
N ASP A 93 0.25 -17.07 -14.01
CA ASP A 93 0.05 -17.34 -12.58
C ASP A 93 0.97 -16.47 -11.71
N PHE A 94 2.18 -16.20 -12.18
CA PHE A 94 3.10 -15.29 -11.50
C PHE A 94 2.60 -13.85 -11.51
N ILE A 95 2.08 -13.37 -12.65
CA ILE A 95 1.51 -12.02 -12.76
C ILE A 95 0.26 -11.91 -11.87
N LYS A 96 -0.60 -12.93 -11.83
CA LYS A 96 -1.77 -12.95 -10.95
C LYS A 96 -1.35 -12.81 -9.48
N GLN A 97 -0.32 -13.55 -9.07
CA GLN A 97 0.22 -13.48 -7.72
C GLN A 97 0.73 -12.07 -7.38
N ILE A 98 1.52 -11.45 -8.26
CA ILE A 98 2.01 -10.08 -8.07
C ILE A 98 0.85 -9.10 -7.93
N LEU A 99 -0.16 -9.20 -8.80
CA LEU A 99 -1.28 -8.26 -8.76
C LEU A 99 -2.16 -8.43 -7.52
N ASP A 100 -2.31 -9.65 -7.01
CA ASP A 100 -3.13 -9.88 -5.83
C ASP A 100 -2.40 -9.55 -4.53
N GLN A 101 -1.12 -9.91 -4.44
CA GLN A 101 -0.31 -9.75 -3.23
C GLN A 101 0.38 -8.39 -3.15
N GLU A 102 0.91 -7.87 -4.26
CA GLU A 102 1.74 -6.65 -4.27
C GLU A 102 0.97 -5.44 -4.82
N CYS A 103 0.05 -5.62 -5.78
CA CYS A 103 -0.81 -4.57 -6.34
C CYS A 103 -2.25 -4.64 -5.80
N GLY A 104 -2.39 -4.88 -4.50
CA GLY A 104 -3.66 -5.08 -3.83
C GLY A 104 -3.79 -4.25 -2.56
N ARG A 105 -4.17 -4.91 -1.47
CA ARG A 105 -4.35 -4.27 -0.16
C ARG A 105 -3.10 -3.64 0.48
N PRO A 106 -1.85 -3.92 0.05
CA PRO A 106 -0.69 -3.12 0.48
C PRO A 106 -0.68 -1.68 -0.02
N ILE A 107 -1.43 -1.36 -1.09
CA ILE A 107 -1.54 0.01 -1.61
C ILE A 107 -2.09 0.93 -0.50
N PRO A 108 -1.52 2.14 -0.32
CA PRO A 108 -1.99 3.10 0.67
C PRO A 108 -3.51 3.33 0.58
N PHE A 109 -4.19 3.26 1.73
CA PHE A 109 -5.65 3.42 1.87
C PHE A 109 -6.52 2.33 1.22
N CYS A 110 -5.93 1.25 0.70
CA CYS A 110 -6.65 0.14 0.07
C CYS A 110 -6.70 -1.13 0.93
N ARG A 111 -6.35 -1.08 2.22
CA ARG A 111 -6.23 -2.26 3.09
C ARG A 111 -7.50 -3.12 3.17
N GLU A 112 -8.67 -2.49 3.13
CA GLU A 112 -9.96 -3.17 3.17
C GLU A 112 -10.61 -3.32 1.79
N ALA A 113 -9.93 -2.87 0.73
CA ALA A 113 -10.50 -2.85 -0.61
C ALA A 113 -10.83 -4.26 -1.09
N THR A 114 -11.93 -4.36 -1.81
CA THR A 114 -12.38 -5.54 -2.55
C THR A 114 -11.62 -5.68 -3.87
N ALA A 115 -11.72 -6.84 -4.52
CA ALA A 115 -11.14 -7.04 -5.84
C ALA A 115 -11.68 -6.02 -6.87
N GLN A 116 -12.95 -5.61 -6.76
CA GLN A 116 -13.58 -4.66 -7.66
C GLN A 116 -13.03 -3.24 -7.48
N GLU A 117 -12.80 -2.81 -6.24
CA GLU A 117 -12.22 -1.50 -5.94
C GLU A 117 -10.75 -1.40 -6.38
N LEU A 118 -10.03 -2.53 -6.40
CA LEU A 118 -8.66 -2.63 -6.88
C LEU A 118 -8.53 -2.83 -8.41
N GLU A 119 -9.64 -3.10 -9.10
CA GLU A 119 -9.63 -3.42 -10.53
C GLU A 119 -8.97 -2.31 -11.35
N TYR A 120 -9.37 -1.05 -11.10
CA TYR A 120 -8.91 0.08 -11.89
C TYR A 120 -7.39 0.27 -11.83
N ILE A 121 -6.79 0.20 -10.63
CA ILE A 121 -5.34 0.34 -10.49
C ILE A 121 -4.59 -0.83 -11.13
N ARG A 122 -5.09 -2.05 -10.97
CA ARG A 122 -4.48 -3.25 -11.57
C ARG A 122 -4.50 -3.19 -13.10
N LEU A 123 -5.59 -2.72 -13.70
CA LEU A 123 -5.69 -2.49 -15.15
C LEU A 123 -4.74 -1.39 -15.62
N CYS A 124 -4.60 -0.30 -14.87
CA CYS A 124 -3.63 0.76 -15.18
C CYS A 124 -2.19 0.23 -15.17
N VAL A 125 -1.82 -0.53 -14.14
CA VAL A 125 -0.50 -1.18 -14.02
C VAL A 125 -0.25 -2.14 -15.18
N LEU A 126 -1.23 -2.99 -15.53
CA LEU A 126 -1.12 -3.92 -16.65
C LEU A 126 -0.90 -3.19 -17.98
N ARG A 127 -1.70 -2.16 -18.27
CA ARG A 127 -1.55 -1.36 -19.50
C ARG A 127 -0.18 -0.68 -19.57
N LEU A 128 0.27 -0.07 -18.48
CA LEU A 128 1.55 0.62 -18.43
C LEU A 128 2.74 -0.35 -18.56
N SER A 129 2.59 -1.58 -18.07
CA SER A 129 3.62 -2.62 -18.19
C SER A 129 3.87 -3.10 -19.63
N LYS A 130 2.88 -2.98 -20.52
CA LYS A 130 2.93 -3.46 -21.91
C LYS A 130 3.44 -4.91 -22.06
N GLY A 131 3.07 -5.78 -21.13
CA GLY A 131 3.49 -7.19 -21.14
C GLY A 131 4.92 -7.44 -20.64
N ASN A 132 5.60 -6.40 -20.12
CA ASN A 132 6.95 -6.52 -19.57
C ASN A 132 6.91 -6.66 -18.04
N LEU A 133 7.51 -7.73 -17.52
CA LEU A 133 7.53 -8.01 -16.08
C LEU A 133 8.29 -6.95 -15.26
N SER A 134 9.38 -6.40 -15.79
CA SER A 134 10.15 -5.35 -15.10
C SER A 134 9.34 -4.06 -14.98
N GLU A 135 8.65 -3.66 -16.06
CA GLU A 135 7.77 -2.50 -16.02
C GLU A 135 6.54 -2.75 -15.12
N LEU A 136 5.98 -3.96 -15.11
CA LEU A 136 4.91 -4.32 -14.17
C LEU A 136 5.37 -4.05 -12.73
N ARG A 137 6.53 -4.59 -12.32
CA ARG A 137 7.05 -4.40 -10.95
C ARG A 137 7.27 -2.94 -10.61
N LYS A 138 7.83 -2.16 -11.53
CA LYS A 138 8.03 -0.72 -11.37
C LYS A 138 6.71 0.03 -11.14
N TYR A 139 5.66 -0.29 -11.90
CA TYR A 139 4.35 0.36 -11.72
C TYR A 139 3.60 -0.13 -10.49
N VAL A 140 3.81 -1.38 -10.05
CA VAL A 140 3.35 -1.86 -8.75
C VAL A 140 4.06 -1.13 -7.61
N GLU A 141 5.37 -0.91 -7.70
CA GLU A 141 6.11 -0.13 -6.70
C GLU A 141 5.59 1.31 -6.64
N LEU A 142 5.36 1.95 -7.79
CA LEU A 142 4.79 3.29 -7.85
C LEU A 142 3.38 3.34 -7.26
N ALA A 143 2.52 2.34 -7.53
CA ALA A 143 1.20 2.23 -6.93
C ALA A 143 1.26 2.17 -5.39
N ASN A 144 2.25 1.48 -4.84
CA ASN A 144 2.48 1.37 -3.40
C ASN A 144 3.04 2.67 -2.77
N ILE A 145 3.60 3.58 -3.58
CA ILE A 145 3.98 4.93 -3.15
C ILE A 145 2.77 5.88 -3.25
N ASP A 146 2.22 6.01 -4.45
CA ASP A 146 1.03 6.82 -4.74
C ASP A 146 0.32 6.32 -6.01
N GLN A 147 -0.85 5.72 -5.82
CA GLN A 147 -1.70 5.25 -6.92
C GLN A 147 -2.10 6.35 -7.91
N ARG A 148 -2.13 7.62 -7.49
CA ARG A 148 -2.50 8.74 -8.37
C ARG A 148 -1.47 8.94 -9.48
N ASP A 149 -0.20 8.66 -9.21
CA ASP A 149 0.86 8.75 -10.22
C ASP A 149 0.67 7.67 -11.30
N VAL A 150 0.23 6.47 -10.88
CA VAL A 150 -0.14 5.40 -11.81
C VAL A 150 -1.35 5.79 -12.64
N PHE A 151 -2.40 6.36 -12.03
CA PHE A 151 -3.59 6.81 -12.75
C PHE A 151 -3.28 7.91 -13.77
N LEU A 152 -2.46 8.89 -13.38
CA LEU A 152 -2.04 9.98 -14.23
C LEU A 152 -1.24 9.47 -15.43
N ALA A 153 -0.26 8.59 -15.18
CA ALA A 153 0.58 8.01 -16.22
C ALA A 153 -0.23 7.14 -17.20
N ALA A 154 -1.19 6.38 -16.69
CA ALA A 154 -2.00 5.51 -17.50
C ALA A 154 -3.00 6.31 -18.35
N GLY A 155 -3.55 7.41 -17.80
CA GLY A 155 -4.65 8.16 -18.40
C GLY A 155 -5.97 7.36 -18.40
N PRO A 156 -7.02 7.82 -19.10
CA PRO A 156 -8.30 7.11 -19.16
C PRO A 156 -8.17 5.71 -19.76
N LEU A 157 -8.77 4.69 -19.12
CA LEU A 157 -8.94 3.35 -19.71
C LEU A 157 -10.12 3.39 -20.70
N MET A 158 -9.96 4.06 -21.84
CA MET A 158 -11.00 4.01 -22.88
C MET A 158 -10.94 2.66 -23.60
N LYS A 159 -12.10 2.01 -23.77
CA LYS A 159 -12.25 0.91 -24.73
C LYS A 159 -12.03 1.50 -26.12
N LYS A 160 -10.99 1.04 -26.83
CA LYS A 160 -10.93 1.19 -28.29
C LYS A 160 -11.83 0.14 -28.93
#